data_AF-A0A822EBV0-F1
#
_entry.id   AF-A0A822EBV0-F1
#
_cell.length_a   1.000
_cell.length_b   1.000
_cell.length_c   1.000
_cell.angle_alpha   90.00
_cell.angle_beta   90.00
_cell.angle_gamma   90.00
#
_symmetry.space_group_name_H-M   'P 1'
#
loop_
_entity.id
_entity.type
_entity.pdbx_description
1 polymer ?
#
loop_
_entity_poly.entity_id
_entity_poly.type
_entity_poly.pdbx_seq_one_letter_code
_entity_poly.pdbx_strand_id
1 'polypeptide(L)'
;VLGIRPGHIPNKKHIYTSPTIAYSSLPVYSPKTQFHSLRTKRTYEVQIVLQCQQKPRSFTIQCETVGAKTKRICQFVSNEKVEYFTEIRASLVAYGLLVRFHKVSDDYDS
;
A
#
# COMPACT_ATOMS: atom_id res chain seq x y z
N VAL A 1 15.04 -7.65 17.55
CA VAL A 1 14.78 -8.86 16.73
C VAL A 1 13.28 -8.98 16.61
N LEU A 2 12.70 -8.70 15.44
CA LEU A 2 11.24 -8.60 15.30
C LEU A 2 10.65 -10.01 15.15
N GLY A 3 9.99 -10.47 16.21
CA GLY A 3 9.31 -11.76 16.28
C GLY A 3 8.09 -11.77 15.36
N ILE A 4 8.01 -12.83 14.56
CA ILE A 4 6.97 -12.98 13.55
C ILE A 4 5.63 -13.30 14.22
N ARG A 5 4.55 -12.63 13.76
CA ARG A 5 3.20 -12.74 14.34
C ARG A 5 2.59 -14.15 14.18
N PRO A 6 1.68 -14.56 15.08
CA PRO A 6 0.91 -15.80 14.98
C PRO A 6 0.10 -15.84 13.67
N GLY A 7 0.28 -16.90 12.88
CA GLY A 7 -0.23 -17.04 11.50
C GLY A 7 0.88 -17.19 10.44
N HIS A 8 2.14 -16.99 10.82
CA HIS A 8 3.29 -17.31 10.00
C HIS A 8 3.49 -18.82 9.88
N ILE A 9 3.21 -19.38 8.70
CA ILE A 9 3.82 -20.63 8.28
C ILE A 9 5.18 -20.25 7.70
N PRO A 10 6.31 -20.72 8.26
CA PRO A 10 7.63 -20.52 7.64
C PRO A 10 7.55 -20.87 6.15
N ASN A 11 8.07 -19.99 5.29
CA ASN A 11 8.13 -20.16 3.82
C ASN A 11 6.84 -19.86 3.01
N LYS A 12 5.74 -19.38 3.59
CA LYS A 12 4.57 -18.97 2.78
C LYS A 12 4.77 -17.60 2.13
N LYS A 13 5.22 -17.58 0.87
CA LYS A 13 5.33 -16.36 0.06
C LYS A 13 3.96 -15.96 -0.47
N HIS A 14 3.41 -14.88 0.08
CA HIS A 14 2.15 -14.30 -0.37
C HIS A 14 2.29 -12.80 -0.57
N ILE A 15 1.41 -12.24 -1.39
CA ILE A 15 1.37 -10.82 -1.71
C ILE A 15 -0.07 -10.34 -1.64
N TYR A 16 -0.27 -9.18 -1.04
CA TYR A 16 -1.52 -8.45 -1.07
C TYR A 16 -1.42 -7.28 -2.06
N THR A 17 -2.48 -7.09 -2.82
CA THR A 17 -2.66 -5.95 -3.74
C THR A 17 -4.06 -5.39 -3.58
N SER A 18 -4.36 -4.27 -4.22
CA SER A 18 -5.69 -3.67 -4.20
C SER A 18 -6.03 -3.07 -5.55
N PRO A 19 -7.29 -3.09 -5.97
CA PRO A 19 -7.73 -2.39 -7.17
C PRO A 19 -7.80 -0.86 -6.99
N THR A 20 -7.43 -0.31 -5.82
CA THR A 20 -7.51 1.13 -5.55
C THR A 20 -6.31 1.68 -4.79
N ILE A 21 -5.78 2.78 -5.30
CA ILE A 21 -4.73 3.55 -4.63
C ILE A 21 -5.20 4.09 -3.27
N ALA A 22 -6.50 4.34 -3.07
CA ALA A 22 -7.01 4.84 -1.79
C ALA A 22 -6.74 3.85 -0.65
N TYR A 23 -6.82 2.55 -0.92
CA TYR A 23 -6.49 1.49 0.02
C TYR A 23 -4.98 1.23 0.09
N SER A 24 -4.32 1.06 -1.06
CA SER A 24 -2.87 0.81 -1.10
C SER A 24 -2.02 1.96 -0.57
N SER A 25 -2.54 3.20 -0.54
CA SER A 25 -1.86 4.37 0.05
C SER A 25 -2.21 4.61 1.52
N LEU A 26 -2.88 3.66 2.19
CA LEU A 26 -3.04 3.77 3.64
C LEU A 26 -1.67 3.69 4.34
N PRO A 27 -1.45 4.45 5.44
CA PRO A 27 -0.14 4.52 6.12
C PRO A 27 0.42 3.16 6.56
N VAL A 28 -0.44 2.17 6.84
CA VAL A 28 -0.03 0.82 7.24
C VAL A 28 0.66 0.04 6.10
N TYR A 29 0.31 0.34 4.84
CA TYR A 29 0.88 -0.32 3.66
C TYR A 29 1.90 0.56 2.94
N SER A 30 1.71 1.88 2.98
CA SER A 30 2.56 2.87 2.35
C SER A 30 2.87 3.97 3.36
N PRO A 31 3.83 3.76 4.27
CA PRO A 31 4.24 4.80 5.20
C PRO A 31 4.86 5.97 4.45
N LYS A 32 4.69 7.16 4.99
CA LYS A 32 5.41 8.33 4.49
C LYS A 32 6.89 8.19 4.83
N THR A 33 7.75 8.60 3.90
CA THR A 33 9.20 8.57 4.07
C THR A 33 9.81 9.90 3.66
N GLN A 34 10.94 10.24 4.27
CA GLN A 34 11.67 11.46 3.92
C GLN A 34 12.61 11.19 2.75
N PHE A 35 12.52 12.05 1.74
CA PHE A 35 13.40 12.05 0.59
C PHE A 35 14.18 13.37 0.53
N HIS A 36 15.51 13.29 0.66
CA HIS A 36 16.39 14.44 0.51
C HIS A 36 16.90 14.55 -0.93
N SER A 37 16.53 15.62 -1.63
CA SER A 37 16.94 15.87 -3.00
C SER A 37 18.35 16.44 -3.07
N LEU A 38 19.31 15.69 -3.62
CA LEU A 38 20.68 16.16 -3.78
C LEU A 38 20.80 17.36 -4.74
N ARG A 39 19.85 17.50 -5.67
CA ARG A 39 19.82 18.57 -6.68
C ARG A 39 19.25 19.88 -6.11
N THR A 40 18.16 19.82 -5.35
CA THR A 40 17.48 21.02 -4.83
C THR A 40 17.82 21.33 -3.38
N LYS A 41 18.52 20.41 -2.69
CA LYS A 41 18.83 20.44 -1.25
C LYS A 41 17.60 20.50 -0.34
N ARG A 42 16.41 20.23 -0.89
CA ARG A 42 15.14 20.19 -0.14
C ARG A 42 14.84 18.78 0.34
N THR A 43 14.22 18.69 1.51
CA THR A 43 13.65 17.45 2.03
C THR A 43 12.16 17.43 1.76
N TYR A 44 11.67 16.29 1.27
CA TYR A 44 10.27 16.06 0.97
C TYR A 44 9.75 14.91 1.82
N GLU A 45 8.52 15.01 2.28
CA GLU A 45 7.80 13.86 2.77
C GLU A 45 7.05 13.23 1.59
N VAL A 46 7.34 11.97 1.28
CA VAL A 46 6.79 11.27 0.13
C VAL A 46 6.13 9.95 0.54
N GLN A 47 5.13 9.56 -0.23
CA GLN A 47 4.45 8.28 -0.10
C GLN A 47 4.46 7.56 -1.44
N ILE A 48 4.72 6.25 -1.42
CA ILE A 48 5.05 5.46 -2.61
C ILE A 48 4.11 4.28 -2.74
N VAL A 49 3.54 4.09 -3.93
CA VAL A 49 2.72 2.91 -4.28
C VAL A 49 3.17 2.38 -5.64
N LEU A 50 3.18 1.05 -5.81
CA LEU A 50 3.43 0.41 -7.09
C LEU A 50 2.12 0.14 -7.83
N GLN A 51 2.08 0.50 -9.10
CA GLN A 51 1.08 -0.02 -10.02
C GLN A 51 1.53 -1.38 -10.53
N CYS A 52 0.61 -2.34 -10.52
CA CYS A 52 0.87 -3.69 -10.96
C CYS A 52 -0.28 -4.24 -11.80
N GLN A 53 0.05 -5.15 -12.71
CA GLN A 53 -0.90 -6.04 -13.35
C GLN A 53 -0.87 -7.37 -12.62
N GLN A 54 -2.06 -7.93 -12.39
CA GLN A 54 -2.22 -9.24 -11.79
C GLN A 54 -2.84 -10.20 -12.79
N LYS A 55 -2.28 -11.41 -12.89
CA LYS A 55 -2.81 -12.45 -13.77
C LYS A 55 -4.28 -12.74 -13.40
N PRO A 56 -5.21 -12.76 -14.36
CA PRO A 56 -6.59 -13.14 -14.06
C PRO A 56 -6.67 -14.51 -13.38
N ARG A 57 -7.59 -14.65 -12.43
CA ARG A 57 -7.85 -15.90 -11.68
C ARG A 57 -6.65 -16.40 -10.86
N SER A 58 -5.64 -15.56 -10.60
CA SER A 58 -4.47 -15.92 -9.81
C SER A 58 -4.50 -15.38 -8.38
N PHE A 59 -5.66 -14.93 -7.90
CA PHE A 59 -5.82 -14.28 -6.62
C PHE A 59 -7.22 -14.48 -6.06
N THR A 60 -7.34 -14.31 -4.76
CA THR A 60 -8.60 -14.32 -4.02
C THR A 60 -8.95 -12.88 -3.64
N ILE A 61 -10.21 -12.52 -3.81
CA ILE A 61 -10.74 -11.21 -3.37
C ILE A 61 -11.27 -11.37 -1.95
N GLN A 62 -10.88 -10.45 -1.06
CA GLN A 62 -11.19 -10.47 0.36
C GLN A 62 -11.61 -9.07 0.85
N CYS A 63 -12.18 -9.04 2.05
CA CYS A 63 -12.50 -7.80 2.74
C CYS A 63 -11.24 -7.09 3.25
N GLU A 64 -11.41 -5.83 3.62
CA GLU A 64 -10.35 -5.03 4.23
C GLU A 64 -9.88 -5.62 5.56
N THR A 65 -8.56 -5.56 5.81
CA THR A 65 -7.96 -6.03 7.08
C THR A 65 -7.47 -4.90 7.99
N VAL A 66 -7.79 -3.64 7.66
CA VAL A 66 -7.33 -2.45 8.41
C VAL A 66 -8.31 -2.01 9.50
N GLY A 67 -9.42 -2.72 9.68
CA GLY A 67 -10.41 -2.45 10.73
C GLY A 67 -11.13 -1.12 10.50
N ALA A 68 -11.46 -0.80 9.25
CA ALA A 68 -12.11 0.46 8.89
C ALA A 68 -13.55 0.57 9.44
N LYS A 69 -14.13 -0.50 9.99
CA LYS A 69 -15.49 -0.54 10.52
C LYS A 69 -16.49 -0.06 9.46
N THR A 70 -17.25 1.00 9.74
CA THR A 70 -18.21 1.61 8.82
C THR A 70 -17.59 2.66 7.89
N LYS A 71 -16.30 2.99 8.06
CA LYS A 71 -15.61 3.98 7.23
C LYS A 71 -15.30 3.41 5.85
N ARG A 72 -15.90 3.97 4.82
CA ARG A 72 -15.57 3.65 3.43
C ARG A 72 -14.19 4.19 3.07
N ILE A 73 -13.33 3.33 2.53
CA ILE A 73 -11.94 3.69 2.18
C ILE A 73 -11.84 4.24 0.76
N CYS A 74 -12.57 3.64 -0.18
CA CYS A 74 -12.60 4.06 -1.58
C CYS A 74 -14.04 4.36 -2.00
N GLN A 75 -14.23 5.46 -2.73
CA GLN A 75 -15.53 5.83 -3.28
C GLN A 75 -16.07 4.75 -4.24
N PHE A 76 -15.21 4.11 -5.02
CA PHE A 76 -15.62 3.20 -6.10
C PHE A 76 -15.51 1.71 -5.75
N VAL A 77 -14.67 1.36 -4.78
CA VAL A 77 -14.43 -0.04 -4.39
C VAL A 77 -14.96 -0.27 -2.97
N SER A 78 -15.80 -1.29 -2.81
CA SER A 78 -16.31 -1.70 -1.50
C SER A 78 -15.19 -2.27 -0.63
N ASN A 79 -15.22 -1.96 0.68
CA ASN A 79 -14.33 -2.54 1.67
C ASN A 79 -14.43 -4.08 1.73
N GLU A 80 -15.55 -4.68 1.29
CA GLU A 80 -15.72 -6.14 1.24
C GLU A 80 -14.91 -6.83 0.12
N LYS A 81 -14.38 -6.05 -0.84
CA LYS A 81 -13.71 -6.56 -2.06
C LYS A 81 -12.44 -5.77 -2.40
N VAL A 82 -11.81 -5.16 -1.40
CA VAL A 82 -10.72 -4.20 -1.62
C VAL A 82 -9.32 -4.84 -1.55
N GLU A 83 -9.20 -6.06 -1.00
CA GLU A 83 -7.92 -6.74 -0.83
C GLU A 83 -7.82 -7.96 -1.72
N TYR A 84 -6.75 -8.04 -2.53
CA TYR A 84 -6.48 -9.12 -3.47
C TYR A 84 -5.25 -9.89 -3.01
N PHE A 85 -5.48 -11.13 -2.57
CA PHE A 85 -4.46 -12.00 -2.01
C PHE A 85 -3.97 -13.03 -3.03
N THR A 86 -2.65 -13.22 -3.15
CA THR A 86 -2.08 -14.28 -3.97
C THR A 86 -0.85 -14.94 -3.35
N GLU A 87 -0.73 -16.25 -3.54
CA GLU A 87 0.47 -17.06 -3.26
C GLU A 87 1.16 -17.51 -4.54
N ILE A 88 0.61 -17.17 -5.71
CA ILE A 88 1.09 -17.65 -7.00
C ILE A 88 2.29 -16.82 -7.43
N ARG A 89 3.45 -17.48 -7.55
CA ARG A 89 4.68 -16.86 -8.04
C ARG A 89 4.50 -16.33 -9.47
N ALA A 90 5.14 -15.20 -9.78
CA ALA A 90 5.13 -14.57 -11.10
C ALA A 90 3.72 -14.24 -11.64
N SER A 91 2.75 -14.04 -10.74
CA SER A 91 1.40 -13.62 -11.08
C SER A 91 1.19 -12.10 -11.04
N LEU A 92 2.22 -11.35 -10.66
CA LEU A 92 2.21 -9.90 -10.50
C LEU A 92 3.38 -9.28 -11.27
N VAL A 93 3.09 -8.26 -12.07
CA VAL A 93 4.08 -7.47 -12.80
C VAL A 93 3.90 -6.01 -12.42
N ALA A 94 4.86 -5.46 -11.69
CA ALA A 94 4.92 -4.02 -11.42
C ALA A 94 5.32 -3.28 -12.70
N TYR A 95 4.61 -2.20 -13.04
CA TYR A 95 4.87 -1.44 -14.26
C TYR A 95 4.90 0.08 -14.04
N GLY A 96 4.55 0.56 -12.85
CA GLY A 96 4.53 1.98 -12.54
C GLY A 96 4.85 2.25 -11.08
N LEU A 97 5.49 3.40 -10.84
CA LEU A 97 5.77 3.93 -9.51
C LEU A 97 5.00 5.23 -9.34
N LEU A 98 4.06 5.25 -8.40
CA LEU A 98 3.32 6.45 -8.04
C LEU A 98 3.93 7.07 -6.80
N VAL A 99 4.31 8.33 -6.89
CA VAL A 99 4.90 9.11 -5.80
C VAL A 99 3.99 10.27 -5.47
N ARG A 100 3.51 10.31 -4.23
CA ARG A 100 2.77 11.44 -3.68
C ARG A 100 3.73 12.27 -2.83
N PHE A 101 3.85 13.55 -3.15
CA PHE A 101 4.53 14.52 -2.29
C PHE A 101 3.51 15.07 -1.29
N HIS A 102 3.87 15.05 -0.02
CA HIS A 102 3.11 15.71 1.04
C HIS A 102 3.67 17.12 1.22
N LYS A 103 2.78 18.08 1.47
CA LYS A 103 3.22 19.37 2.02
C LYS A 103 3.80 19.06 3.40
N VAL A 104 5.04 19.48 3.64
CA VAL A 104 5.53 19.62 5.01
C VAL A 104 4.60 20.64 5.66
N SER A 105 4.02 20.33 6.81
CA SER A 105 3.31 21.35 7.58
C SER A 105 4.32 22.44 7.89
N ASP A 106 4.06 23.65 7.41
CA ASP A 106 4.75 24.82 7.90
C ASP A 106 4.27 25.00 9.35
N ASP A 107 4.91 24.32 10.31
CA ASP A 107 4.71 24.56 11.75
C ASP A 107 5.45 25.85 12.15
N TYR A 108 5.13 26.92 11.42
CA TYR A 108 5.40 28.31 11.78
C TYR A 108 4.14 29.11 11.48
N ASP A 109 3.13 28.94 12.32
CA ASP A 109 2.24 30.04 12.67
C ASP A 109 1.71 29.85 14.10
N SER A 110 2.02 30.86 14.92
CA SER A 110 1.75 31.10 16.36
C SER A 110 2.52 30.28 17.40
#